data_AF-A0AA45U6K1-F1
#
_entry.id   AF-A0AA45U6K1-F1
#
_cell.length_a   1.000
_cell.length_b   1.000
_cell.length_c   1.000
_cell.angle_alpha   90.00
_cell.angle_beta   90.00
_cell.angle_gamma   90.00
#
_symmetry.space_group_name_H-M   'P 1'
#
loop_
_entity.id
_entity.type
_entity.pdbx_description
1 polymer ?
#
loop_
_entity_poly.entity_id
_entity_poly.type
_entity_poly.pdbx_seq_one_letter_code
_entity_poly.pdbx_strand_id
1 'polypeptide(L)'
;MRTFALALPCLLAVACGGDFSNDDLEFQNALPQREDLAAKLPDSARAGQGLGTRAQRLSASQVLGGTSPLALQAYQAGTQFNTSVDGLLSLLELFRNAPPTTRETDQRIWGPFPSDDHPGHELRFVMERQGASFAYLLQFRPQGGGEDAWWTYLPGTFKADGGIRKGTGTLALDLKAARAHGFDTGDAKSLDRLDIDYQTKALPTRVELLFTGAGAATPNTRYASRQTPEGLGEMAFRLPNTDLIPGGLLETLDILARWTPDGRGVLVLNILDGDAKGAQYTECWDTRTRITFMQRNWDFITPTEGDRRTCPDVSALDPKP
;
A
#
# COMPACT_ATOMS: atom_id res chain seq x y z
N MET A 1 -10.44 70.56 27.59
CA MET A 1 -10.98 69.32 27.00
C MET A 1 -9.84 68.67 26.22
N ARG A 2 -9.35 67.51 26.68
CA ARG A 2 -8.12 66.86 26.20
C ARG A 2 -8.43 65.99 24.98
N THR A 3 -7.75 66.26 23.87
CA THR A 3 -7.70 65.44 22.66
C THR A 3 -6.88 64.17 22.90
N PHE A 4 -7.52 63.01 22.85
CA PHE A 4 -6.86 61.71 22.75
C PHE A 4 -6.88 61.26 21.29
N ALA A 5 -5.73 61.33 20.62
CA ALA A 5 -5.50 60.67 19.34
C ALA A 5 -5.23 59.18 19.61
N LEU A 6 -6.16 58.33 19.19
CA LEU A 6 -6.02 56.87 19.20
C LEU A 6 -5.12 56.44 18.03
N ALA A 7 -3.95 55.90 18.38
CA ALA A 7 -3.09 55.15 17.48
C ALA A 7 -3.74 53.78 17.19
N LEU A 8 -4.03 53.52 15.92
CA LEU A 8 -4.53 52.25 15.41
C LEU A 8 -3.31 51.38 15.02
N PRO A 9 -3.02 50.24 15.67
CA PRO A 9 -1.93 49.37 15.25
C PRO A 9 -2.37 48.53 14.03
N CYS A 10 -1.49 48.49 13.03
CA CYS A 10 -1.57 47.62 11.86
C CYS A 10 -1.65 46.15 12.28
N LEU A 11 -2.81 45.52 12.07
CA LEU A 11 -2.93 44.08 11.96
C LEU A 11 -2.45 43.67 10.55
N LEU A 12 -1.18 43.30 10.45
CA LEU A 12 -0.67 42.51 9.34
C LEU A 12 -1.27 41.10 9.45
N ALA A 13 -2.38 40.89 8.75
CA ALA A 13 -2.85 39.56 8.45
C ALA A 13 -1.85 38.90 7.49
N VAL A 14 -1.05 37.96 8.00
CA VAL A 14 -0.40 36.95 7.17
C VAL A 14 -1.52 36.02 6.70
N ALA A 15 -2.18 36.39 5.61
CA ALA A 15 -3.04 35.49 4.87
C ALA A 15 -2.15 34.50 4.10
N CYS A 16 -1.65 33.47 4.79
CA CYS A 16 -1.17 32.25 4.15
C CYS A 16 -2.38 31.50 3.58
N GLY A 17 -2.87 31.96 2.44
CA GLY A 17 -4.00 31.39 1.72
C GLY A 17 -3.93 31.85 0.27
N GLY A 18 -2.94 31.36 -0.46
CA GLY A 18 -2.89 31.56 -1.91
C GLY A 18 -4.03 30.78 -2.57
N ASP A 19 -4.77 31.43 -3.46
CA ASP A 19 -5.85 30.79 -4.21
C ASP A 19 -5.29 29.70 -5.15
N PHE A 20 -5.98 28.57 -5.23
CA PHE A 20 -5.67 27.52 -6.21
C PHE A 20 -6.17 27.96 -7.59
N SER A 21 -5.30 27.89 -8.60
CA SER A 21 -5.73 28.01 -10.00
C SER A 21 -6.35 26.70 -10.49
N ASN A 22 -7.16 26.74 -11.57
CA ASN A 22 -7.69 25.53 -12.19
C ASN A 22 -6.58 24.56 -12.62
N ASP A 23 -5.43 25.08 -13.07
CA ASP A 23 -4.27 24.26 -13.40
C ASP A 23 -3.69 23.59 -12.15
N ASP A 24 -3.61 24.29 -11.01
CA ASP A 24 -3.12 23.69 -9.77
C ASP A 24 -3.98 22.48 -9.34
N LEU A 25 -5.29 22.53 -9.58
CA LEU A 25 -6.19 21.41 -9.32
C LEU A 25 -5.88 20.21 -10.21
N GLU A 26 -5.44 20.41 -11.46
CA GLU A 26 -5.06 19.32 -12.35
C GLU A 26 -3.82 18.58 -11.82
N PHE A 27 -2.78 19.32 -11.41
CA PHE A 27 -1.58 18.75 -10.79
C PHE A 27 -1.93 18.01 -9.49
N GLN A 28 -2.78 18.57 -8.64
CA GLN A 28 -3.22 17.91 -7.41
C GLN A 28 -4.04 16.65 -7.65
N ASN A 29 -4.90 16.65 -8.68
CA ASN A 29 -5.70 15.47 -9.07
C ASN A 29 -4.86 14.36 -9.70
N ALA A 30 -3.61 14.64 -10.08
CA ALA A 30 -2.68 13.64 -10.57
C ALA A 30 -1.93 12.91 -9.43
N LEU A 31 -2.07 13.37 -8.18
CA LEU A 31 -1.55 12.66 -7.02
C LEU A 31 -2.55 11.62 -6.50
N PRO A 32 -2.09 10.38 -6.20
CA PRO A 32 -2.97 9.36 -5.64
C PRO A 32 -3.48 9.74 -4.25
N GLN A 33 -4.63 9.19 -3.89
CA GLN A 33 -5.23 9.38 -2.57
C GLN A 33 -5.39 8.05 -1.84
N ARG A 34 -5.55 8.12 -0.53
CA ARG A 34 -5.61 6.93 0.34
C ARG A 34 -6.72 5.99 -0.10
N GLU A 35 -7.89 6.54 -0.38
CA GLU A 35 -9.05 5.78 -0.83
C GLU A 35 -8.90 5.17 -2.23
N ASP A 36 -8.00 5.71 -3.08
CA ASP A 36 -7.72 5.15 -4.40
C ASP A 36 -6.78 3.93 -4.30
N LEU A 37 -5.92 3.88 -3.28
CA LEU A 37 -4.84 2.88 -3.18
C LEU A 37 -5.03 1.84 -2.06
N ALA A 38 -5.82 2.13 -1.03
CA ALA A 38 -5.99 1.23 0.11
C ALA A 38 -6.74 -0.05 -0.27
N ALA A 39 -6.29 -1.19 0.26
CA ALA A 39 -7.02 -2.44 0.25
C ALA A 39 -8.29 -2.33 1.13
N LYS A 40 -9.43 -2.75 0.60
CA LYS A 40 -10.69 -2.84 1.35
C LYS A 40 -10.71 -4.09 2.23
N LEU A 41 -10.70 -3.89 3.54
CA LEU A 41 -10.83 -4.95 4.53
C LEU A 41 -12.25 -4.98 5.12
N PRO A 42 -12.78 -6.16 5.47
CA PRO A 42 -14.06 -6.25 6.17
C PRO A 42 -13.92 -5.74 7.61
N ASP A 43 -15.03 -5.31 8.23
CA ASP A 43 -14.99 -4.79 9.60
C ASP A 43 -14.47 -5.82 10.62
N SER A 44 -14.73 -7.10 10.37
CA SER A 44 -14.23 -8.21 11.20
C SER A 44 -12.70 -8.30 11.23
N ALA A 45 -11.99 -7.76 10.23
CA ALA A 45 -10.53 -7.69 10.20
C ALA A 45 -9.96 -6.77 11.30
N ARG A 46 -10.72 -5.74 11.73
CA ARG A 46 -10.26 -4.78 12.74
C ARG A 46 -10.21 -5.36 14.16
N ALA A 47 -10.96 -6.44 14.42
CA ALA A 47 -11.09 -7.05 15.75
C ALA A 47 -10.01 -8.10 16.07
N GLY A 48 -9.20 -8.51 15.08
CA GLY A 48 -8.29 -9.65 15.20
C GLY A 48 -6.84 -9.35 15.59
N GLN A 49 -6.51 -8.14 16.04
CA GLN A 49 -5.13 -7.72 16.36
C GLN A 49 -4.61 -8.33 17.69
N GLY A 50 -4.44 -9.65 17.72
CA GLY A 50 -3.64 -10.36 18.73
C GLY A 50 -2.24 -10.63 18.20
N LEU A 51 -1.22 -10.14 18.90
CA LEU A 51 0.21 -10.32 18.61
C LEU A 51 0.60 -11.81 18.64
N GLY A 52 0.62 -12.45 17.46
CA GLY A 52 1.22 -13.77 17.25
C GLY A 52 2.52 -13.64 16.43
N THR A 53 3.59 -14.26 16.90
CA THR A 53 4.88 -14.30 16.19
C THR A 53 4.78 -15.11 14.89
N ARG A 54 5.40 -14.55 13.83
CA ARG A 54 5.18 -14.72 12.38
C ARG A 54 5.40 -16.10 11.75
N ALA A 55 5.58 -17.20 12.49
CA ALA A 55 5.97 -18.47 11.82
C ALA A 55 5.62 -19.79 12.51
N GLN A 56 5.08 -19.81 13.75
CA GLN A 56 4.93 -21.07 14.46
C GLN A 56 3.46 -21.55 14.49
N ARG A 57 3.20 -22.53 13.62
CA ARG A 57 2.05 -23.47 13.57
C ARG A 57 0.83 -23.05 12.76
N LEU A 58 1.01 -22.84 11.45
CA LEU A 58 -0.12 -23.05 10.53
C LEU A 58 -0.52 -24.53 10.49
N SER A 59 0.40 -25.46 10.74
CA SER A 59 0.22 -26.93 10.60
C SER A 59 -0.74 -27.64 11.58
N ALA A 60 -1.18 -27.01 12.68
CA ALA A 60 -1.92 -27.71 13.74
C ALA A 60 -3.36 -27.21 13.99
N SER A 61 -3.91 -26.33 13.14
CA SER A 61 -5.14 -25.59 13.49
C SER A 61 -6.20 -25.41 12.41
N GLN A 62 -6.02 -25.89 11.16
CA GLN A 62 -7.12 -25.90 10.20
C GLN A 62 -8.07 -27.06 10.48
N VAL A 63 -9.10 -26.79 11.27
CA VAL A 63 -10.20 -27.73 11.56
C VAL A 63 -11.51 -27.10 11.14
N LEU A 64 -12.38 -27.88 10.49
CA LEU A 64 -13.71 -27.42 10.11
C LEU A 64 -14.46 -26.84 11.33
N GLY A 65 -15.05 -25.65 11.17
CA GLY A 65 -15.73 -24.90 12.23
C GLY A 65 -14.83 -24.14 13.20
N GLY A 66 -13.51 -24.35 13.15
CA GLY A 66 -12.51 -23.56 13.86
C GLY A 66 -12.22 -22.22 13.19
N THR A 67 -11.56 -21.30 13.89
CA THR A 67 -11.13 -20.02 13.30
C THR A 67 -10.05 -20.26 12.26
N SER A 68 -10.20 -19.67 11.07
CA SER A 68 -9.19 -19.73 10.01
C SER A 68 -7.96 -18.88 10.37
N PRO A 69 -6.77 -19.49 10.54
CA PRO A 69 -5.53 -18.74 10.70
C PRO A 69 -5.13 -18.00 9.41
N LEU A 70 -5.45 -18.56 8.24
CA LEU A 70 -5.07 -18.00 6.95
C LEU A 70 -5.92 -16.78 6.57
N ALA A 71 -7.21 -16.75 6.95
CA ALA A 71 -8.05 -15.56 6.84
C ALA A 71 -7.49 -14.42 7.70
N LEU A 72 -7.12 -14.71 8.95
CA LEU A 72 -6.46 -13.72 9.83
C LEU A 72 -5.14 -13.23 9.23
N GLN A 73 -4.34 -14.12 8.66
CA GLN A 73 -3.09 -13.77 7.99
C GLN A 73 -3.30 -12.88 6.76
N ALA A 74 -4.37 -13.13 5.98
CA ALA A 74 -4.75 -12.29 4.85
C ALA A 74 -5.20 -10.88 5.29
N TYR A 75 -5.94 -10.77 6.38
CA TYR A 75 -6.33 -9.48 6.96
C TYR A 75 -5.14 -8.72 7.54
N GLN A 76 -4.20 -9.42 8.17
CA GLN A 76 -2.95 -8.82 8.62
C GLN A 76 -2.10 -8.33 7.43
N ALA A 77 -2.00 -9.13 6.36
CA ALA A 77 -1.33 -8.74 5.13
C ALA A 77 -1.95 -7.47 4.53
N GLY A 78 -3.28 -7.39 4.47
CA GLY A 78 -3.97 -6.18 3.99
C GLY A 78 -3.83 -4.97 4.93
N THR A 79 -3.72 -5.19 6.24
CA THR A 79 -3.43 -4.11 7.20
C THR A 79 -2.03 -3.57 6.97
N GLN A 80 -1.03 -4.45 6.86
CA GLN A 80 0.36 -4.07 6.57
C GLN A 80 0.48 -3.34 5.24
N PHE A 81 -0.22 -3.83 4.21
CA PHE A 81 -0.35 -3.19 2.91
C PHE A 81 -0.85 -1.74 3.06
N ASN A 82 -1.96 -1.53 3.78
CA ASN A 82 -2.53 -0.21 4.00
C ASN A 82 -1.58 0.70 4.78
N THR A 83 -0.93 0.19 5.82
CA THR A 83 0.09 0.96 6.56
C THR A 83 1.23 1.43 5.66
N SER A 84 1.70 0.59 4.72
CA SER A 84 2.76 0.97 3.78
C SER A 84 2.29 2.00 2.73
N VAL A 85 1.08 1.84 2.19
CA VAL A 85 0.45 2.84 1.31
C VAL A 85 0.30 4.18 2.05
N ASP A 86 -0.22 4.15 3.28
CA ASP A 86 -0.44 5.34 4.09
C ASP A 86 0.86 6.07 4.39
N GLY A 87 1.92 5.36 4.78
CA GLY A 87 3.23 5.96 5.02
C GLY A 87 3.76 6.75 3.83
N LEU A 88 3.64 6.19 2.61
CA LEU A 88 4.06 6.87 1.39
C LEU A 88 3.17 8.05 1.02
N LEU A 89 1.85 7.91 1.17
CA LEU A 89 0.92 8.98 0.84
C LEU A 89 0.99 10.14 1.82
N SER A 90 1.30 9.89 3.10
CA SER A 90 1.52 10.94 4.10
C SER A 90 2.67 11.88 3.69
N LEU A 91 3.71 11.38 3.01
CA LEU A 91 4.78 12.22 2.46
C LEU A 91 4.26 13.19 1.37
N LEU A 92 3.19 12.82 0.67
CA LEU A 92 2.57 13.61 -0.39
C LEU A 92 1.46 14.54 0.13
N GLU A 93 0.91 14.30 1.32
CA GLU A 93 -0.20 15.08 1.88
C GLU A 93 0.16 16.56 2.07
N LEU A 94 1.40 16.89 2.44
CA LEU A 94 1.88 18.27 2.55
C LEU A 94 1.67 19.06 1.24
N PHE A 95 2.04 18.46 0.11
CA PHE A 95 1.99 19.12 -1.21
C PHE A 95 0.58 19.17 -1.80
N ARG A 96 -0.30 18.27 -1.36
CA ARG A 96 -1.72 18.30 -1.72
C ARG A 96 -2.49 19.44 -1.06
N ASN A 97 -2.07 19.85 0.14
CA ASN A 97 -2.81 20.83 0.95
C ASN A 97 -2.23 22.24 0.90
N ALA A 98 -1.12 22.45 0.20
CA ALA A 98 -0.48 23.76 0.04
C ALA A 98 -0.41 24.15 -1.45
N PRO A 99 -0.54 25.45 -1.79
CA PRO A 99 -0.25 25.92 -3.14
C PRO A 99 1.25 25.77 -3.46
N PRO A 100 1.59 25.55 -4.74
CA PRO A 100 2.98 25.49 -5.18
C PRO A 100 3.69 26.84 -4.96
N THR A 101 4.95 26.79 -4.56
CA THR A 101 5.82 27.97 -4.38
C THR A 101 6.24 28.55 -5.73
N THR A 102 6.38 27.70 -6.75
CA THR A 102 6.72 28.10 -8.12
C THR A 102 5.75 27.47 -9.11
N ARG A 103 5.32 28.28 -10.09
CA ARG A 103 4.42 27.86 -11.17
C ARG A 103 5.06 28.17 -12.52
N GLU A 104 5.16 27.16 -13.36
CA GLU A 104 5.52 27.29 -14.78
C GLU A 104 4.43 26.66 -15.65
N THR A 105 4.53 26.69 -16.97
CA THR A 105 3.45 26.18 -17.84
C THR A 105 3.11 24.72 -17.57
N ASP A 106 4.12 23.86 -17.47
CA ASP A 106 3.96 22.41 -17.29
C ASP A 106 4.72 21.89 -16.07
N GLN A 107 5.09 22.78 -15.15
CA GLN A 107 5.79 22.41 -13.92
C GLN A 107 5.18 23.11 -12.71
N ARG A 108 5.16 22.40 -11.58
CA ARG A 108 4.85 22.93 -10.26
C ARG A 108 5.93 22.50 -9.29
N ILE A 109 6.40 23.45 -8.48
CA ILE A 109 7.36 23.18 -7.41
C ILE A 109 6.74 23.64 -6.09
N TRP A 110 6.85 22.78 -5.07
CA TRP A 110 6.56 23.11 -3.68
C TRP A 110 7.87 23.05 -2.89
N GLY A 111 8.20 24.15 -2.21
CA GLY A 111 9.44 24.30 -1.46
C GLY A 111 10.46 25.23 -2.14
N PRO A 112 11.72 25.25 -1.67
CA PRO A 112 12.26 24.39 -0.63
C PRO A 112 11.65 24.64 0.75
N PHE A 113 11.48 23.58 1.53
CA PHE A 113 11.06 23.64 2.94
C PHE A 113 12.12 22.95 3.81
N PRO A 114 12.35 23.41 5.06
CA PRO A 114 13.11 22.62 6.02
C PRO A 114 12.49 21.23 6.21
N SER A 115 13.32 20.20 6.35
CA SER A 115 12.86 18.86 6.71
C SER A 115 12.88 18.65 8.21
N ASP A 116 11.71 18.42 8.79
CA ASP A 116 11.58 18.08 10.21
C ASP A 116 12.12 16.67 10.51
N ASP A 117 11.87 15.71 9.62
CA ASP A 117 12.32 14.31 9.74
C ASP A 117 13.83 14.14 9.50
N HIS A 118 14.44 15.07 8.76
CA HIS A 118 15.87 15.04 8.42
C HIS A 118 16.52 16.40 8.69
N PRO A 119 16.79 16.75 9.96
CA PRO A 119 17.38 18.03 10.33
C PRO A 119 18.66 18.36 9.55
N GLY A 120 18.81 19.62 9.16
CA GLY A 120 19.92 20.08 8.31
C GLY A 120 19.72 19.83 6.82
N HIS A 121 18.57 19.30 6.41
CA HIS A 121 18.17 19.15 5.01
C HIS A 121 16.96 20.02 4.67
N GLU A 122 16.85 20.36 3.40
CA GLU A 122 15.67 20.94 2.79
C GLU A 122 15.06 19.93 1.83
N LEU A 123 13.74 19.97 1.70
CA LEU A 123 12.98 19.17 0.75
C LEU A 123 12.22 20.04 -0.24
N ARG A 124 11.99 19.50 -1.43
CA ARG A 124 11.04 20.07 -2.40
C ARG A 124 10.28 18.95 -3.10
N PHE A 125 9.10 19.29 -3.58
CA PHE A 125 8.34 18.43 -4.48
C PHE A 125 8.26 19.10 -5.84
N VAL A 126 8.68 18.38 -6.87
CA VAL A 126 8.64 18.84 -8.27
C VAL A 126 7.65 17.95 -9.01
N MET A 127 6.74 18.56 -9.74
CA MET A 127 5.80 17.84 -10.60
C MET A 127 5.83 18.43 -12.00
N GLU A 128 6.01 17.56 -12.99
CA GLU A 128 6.08 17.91 -14.40
C GLU A 128 4.95 17.23 -15.17
N ARG A 129 4.33 17.95 -16.08
CA ARG A 129 3.25 17.46 -16.93
C ARG A 129 3.70 17.33 -18.38
N GLN A 130 3.32 16.23 -19.02
CA GLN A 130 3.45 16.04 -20.46
C GLN A 130 2.14 15.43 -21.01
N GLY A 131 1.26 16.30 -21.50
CA GLY A 131 -0.10 15.90 -21.89
C GLY A 131 -0.86 15.32 -20.69
N ALA A 132 -1.33 14.07 -20.81
CA ALA A 132 -2.03 13.38 -19.72
C ALA A 132 -1.09 12.66 -18.74
N SER A 133 0.23 12.81 -18.89
CA SER A 133 1.22 12.16 -18.03
C SER A 133 1.82 13.17 -17.05
N PHE A 134 2.04 12.73 -15.82
CA PHE A 134 2.66 13.49 -14.76
C PHE A 134 3.84 12.68 -14.21
N ALA A 135 4.98 13.33 -14.06
CA ALA A 135 6.11 12.82 -13.30
C ALA A 135 6.25 13.68 -12.05
N TYR A 136 6.54 13.07 -10.91
CA TYR A 136 6.78 13.83 -9.70
C TYR A 136 7.92 13.25 -8.87
N LEU A 137 8.65 14.15 -8.23
CA LEU A 137 9.88 13.88 -7.50
C LEU A 137 9.81 14.58 -6.15
N LEU A 138 9.84 13.81 -5.06
CA LEU A 138 10.20 14.34 -3.75
C LEU A 138 11.72 14.30 -3.64
N GLN A 139 12.32 15.47 -3.49
CA GLN A 139 13.76 15.66 -3.50
C GLN A 139 14.26 16.27 -2.21
N PHE A 140 15.49 15.94 -1.85
CA PHE A 140 16.19 16.49 -0.69
C PHE A 140 17.54 17.05 -1.09
N ARG A 141 18.03 18.00 -0.30
CA ARG A 141 19.43 18.47 -0.34
C ARG A 141 19.88 18.90 1.05
N PRO A 142 21.18 18.97 1.33
CA PRO A 142 21.68 19.69 2.50
C PRO A 142 21.25 21.16 2.46
N GLN A 143 20.92 21.73 3.62
CA GLN A 143 20.52 23.13 3.73
C GLN A 143 21.61 24.05 3.17
N GLY A 144 21.22 25.01 2.32
CA GLY A 144 22.14 25.92 1.63
C GLY A 144 22.91 25.29 0.46
N GLY A 145 22.65 24.02 0.11
CA GLY A 145 23.16 23.40 -1.10
C GLY A 145 22.63 24.05 -2.38
N GLY A 146 23.40 23.97 -3.46
CA GLY A 146 23.00 24.45 -4.79
C GLY A 146 21.94 23.56 -5.47
N GLU A 147 21.60 23.89 -6.72
CA GLU A 147 20.63 23.13 -7.51
C GLU A 147 21.13 21.69 -7.82
N ASP A 148 22.42 21.52 -8.08
CA ASP A 148 23.01 20.20 -8.36
C ASP A 148 23.08 19.28 -7.12
N ALA A 149 22.72 19.79 -5.93
CA ALA A 149 22.71 19.01 -4.69
C ALA A 149 21.39 18.27 -4.43
N TRP A 150 20.35 18.55 -5.23
CA TRP A 150 19.07 17.86 -5.11
C TRP A 150 19.19 16.41 -5.55
N TRP A 151 18.81 15.49 -4.66
CA TRP A 151 18.68 14.07 -4.97
C TRP A 151 17.23 13.63 -4.75
N THR A 152 16.82 12.58 -5.45
CA THR A 152 15.43 12.11 -5.43
C THR A 152 15.25 11.02 -4.39
N TYR A 153 14.36 11.24 -3.43
CA TYR A 153 13.98 10.29 -2.40
C TYR A 153 12.79 9.41 -2.83
N LEU A 154 11.79 10.03 -3.47
CA LEU A 154 10.62 9.35 -3.99
C LEU A 154 10.30 9.85 -5.41
N PRO A 155 10.57 9.03 -6.44
CA PRO A 155 10.02 9.25 -7.77
C PRO A 155 8.62 8.63 -7.91
N GLY A 156 7.80 9.23 -8.76
CA GLY A 156 6.51 8.67 -9.14
C GLY A 156 6.02 9.16 -10.49
N THR A 157 5.05 8.44 -11.03
CA THR A 157 4.40 8.80 -12.29
C THR A 157 2.90 8.57 -12.21
N PHE A 158 2.14 9.32 -13.01
CA PHE A 158 0.71 9.09 -13.18
C PHE A 158 0.27 9.45 -14.59
N LYS A 159 -0.53 8.59 -15.21
CA LYS A 159 -1.16 8.83 -16.50
C LYS A 159 -2.66 8.89 -16.33
N ALA A 160 -3.24 10.08 -16.50
CA ALA A 160 -4.66 10.37 -16.32
C ALA A 160 -5.49 9.99 -17.56
N ASP A 161 -5.55 8.69 -17.90
CA ASP A 161 -6.25 8.17 -19.09
C ASP A 161 -7.59 7.48 -18.80
N GLY A 162 -8.12 7.59 -17.58
CA GLY A 162 -9.38 6.98 -17.14
C GLY A 162 -10.44 7.96 -16.61
N GLY A 163 -10.19 9.27 -16.70
CA GLY A 163 -11.02 10.32 -16.11
C GLY A 163 -10.34 11.04 -14.94
N ILE A 164 -11.08 11.89 -14.22
CA ILE A 164 -10.54 12.66 -13.08
C ILE A 164 -9.98 11.68 -12.04
N ARG A 165 -8.68 11.82 -11.73
CA ARG A 165 -7.95 10.96 -10.78
C ARG A 165 -7.94 9.46 -11.12
N LYS A 166 -8.32 9.07 -12.34
CA LYS A 166 -8.37 7.68 -12.79
C LYS A 166 -7.36 7.44 -13.89
N GLY A 167 -6.55 6.40 -13.72
CA GLY A 167 -5.39 6.19 -14.58
C GLY A 167 -4.51 5.03 -14.15
N THR A 168 -3.24 5.10 -14.54
CA THR A 168 -2.18 4.20 -14.08
C THR A 168 -1.04 5.02 -13.51
N GLY A 169 -0.41 4.56 -12.44
CA GLY A 169 0.73 5.27 -11.87
C GLY A 169 1.66 4.37 -11.08
N THR A 170 2.78 4.97 -10.71
CA THR A 170 3.84 4.33 -9.92
C THR A 170 4.35 5.28 -8.84
N LEU A 171 4.79 4.71 -7.71
CA LEU A 171 5.55 5.40 -6.67
C LEU A 171 6.72 4.50 -6.29
N ALA A 172 7.87 5.06 -5.95
CA ALA A 172 8.95 4.29 -5.37
C ALA A 172 9.62 5.05 -4.23
N LEU A 173 10.06 4.33 -3.20
CA LEU A 173 10.89 4.84 -2.13
C LEU A 173 12.26 4.18 -2.20
N ASP A 174 13.29 4.95 -2.49
CA ASP A 174 14.66 4.44 -2.60
C ASP A 174 15.39 4.54 -1.26
N LEU A 175 15.16 3.53 -0.42
CA LEU A 175 15.74 3.44 0.93
C LEU A 175 17.25 3.22 0.88
N LYS A 176 17.76 2.59 -0.17
CA LYS A 176 19.20 2.42 -0.40
C LYS A 176 19.87 3.77 -0.68
N ALA A 177 19.30 4.58 -1.57
CA ALA A 177 19.77 5.94 -1.83
C ALA A 177 19.67 6.82 -0.59
N ALA A 178 18.56 6.75 0.14
CA ALA A 178 18.38 7.50 1.39
C ALA A 178 19.49 7.22 2.41
N ARG A 179 19.81 5.94 2.63
CA ARG A 179 20.93 5.54 3.51
C ARG A 179 22.28 6.04 2.99
N ALA A 180 22.50 6.03 1.68
CA ALA A 180 23.73 6.57 1.08
C ALA A 180 23.87 8.09 1.29
N HIS A 181 22.76 8.80 1.46
CA HIS A 181 22.70 10.22 1.84
C HIS A 181 22.63 10.44 3.37
N GLY A 182 22.84 9.40 4.18
CA GLY A 182 22.92 9.50 5.64
C GLY A 182 21.58 9.56 6.36
N PHE A 183 20.46 9.27 5.69
CA PHE A 183 19.14 9.28 6.31
C PHE A 183 18.94 8.01 7.15
N ASP A 184 18.37 8.14 8.35
CA ASP A 184 17.97 6.98 9.15
C ASP A 184 16.64 6.43 8.62
N THR A 185 16.67 5.21 8.10
CA THR A 185 15.48 4.52 7.59
C THR A 185 14.78 3.67 8.66
N GLY A 186 15.16 3.81 9.93
CA GLY A 186 14.49 3.16 11.06
C GLY A 186 14.40 1.64 10.91
N ASP A 187 13.18 1.10 11.01
CA ASP A 187 12.90 -0.32 10.88
C ASP A 187 13.03 -0.85 9.44
N ALA A 188 13.11 0.04 8.44
CA ALA A 188 13.24 -0.33 7.03
C ALA A 188 14.70 -0.57 6.58
N LYS A 189 15.64 -0.73 7.52
CA LYS A 189 17.09 -0.97 7.23
C LYS A 189 17.36 -2.24 6.41
N SER A 190 16.46 -3.22 6.48
CA SER A 190 16.55 -4.46 5.70
C SER A 190 15.97 -4.34 4.29
N LEU A 191 15.48 -3.16 3.89
CA LEU A 191 14.91 -2.91 2.58
C LEU A 191 15.81 -1.96 1.78
N ASP A 192 15.96 -2.27 0.49
CA ASP A 192 16.58 -1.38 -0.47
C ASP A 192 15.54 -0.47 -1.14
N ARG A 193 14.33 -0.97 -1.37
CA ARG A 193 13.30 -0.24 -2.12
C ARG A 193 11.89 -0.72 -1.81
N LEU A 194 10.93 0.20 -1.87
CA LEU A 194 9.50 -0.08 -1.91
C LEU A 194 8.92 0.52 -3.19
N ASP A 195 8.32 -0.30 -4.05
CA ASP A 195 7.62 0.14 -5.26
C ASP A 195 6.11 -0.05 -5.10
N ILE A 196 5.32 0.91 -5.57
CA ILE A 196 3.88 0.81 -5.74
C ILE A 196 3.56 0.94 -7.24
N ASP A 197 2.83 -0.02 -7.78
CA ASP A 197 2.21 0.05 -9.09
C ASP A 197 0.69 0.03 -8.94
N TYR A 198 -0.02 0.96 -9.58
CA TYR A 198 -1.48 1.01 -9.47
C TYR A 198 -2.20 1.30 -10.79
N GLN A 199 -3.43 0.79 -10.89
CA GLN A 199 -4.39 1.16 -11.92
C GLN A 199 -5.77 1.37 -11.29
N THR A 200 -6.37 2.51 -11.60
CA THR A 200 -7.70 2.89 -11.13
C THR A 200 -8.68 3.15 -12.28
N LYS A 201 -8.22 3.05 -13.54
CA LYS A 201 -9.03 3.34 -14.73
C LYS A 201 -10.04 2.26 -15.11
N ALA A 202 -9.82 1.02 -14.67
CA ALA A 202 -10.71 -0.10 -14.96
C ALA A 202 -10.98 -0.92 -13.69
N LEU A 203 -12.13 -1.60 -13.69
CA LEU A 203 -12.51 -2.50 -12.61
C LEU A 203 -12.10 -3.95 -12.92
N PRO A 204 -11.63 -4.71 -11.91
CA PRO A 204 -11.32 -4.26 -10.56
C PRO A 204 -10.09 -3.33 -10.54
N THR A 205 -10.09 -2.30 -9.68
CA THR A 205 -8.87 -1.49 -9.50
C THR A 205 -7.78 -2.36 -8.89
N ARG A 206 -6.51 -2.07 -9.17
CA ARG A 206 -5.38 -2.90 -8.72
C ARG A 206 -4.29 -2.01 -8.15
N VAL A 207 -3.70 -2.47 -7.05
CA VAL A 207 -2.53 -1.84 -6.43
C VAL A 207 -1.60 -2.95 -6.01
N GLU A 208 -0.31 -2.79 -6.31
CA GLU A 208 0.73 -3.77 -6.05
C GLU A 208 1.89 -3.10 -5.34
N LEU A 209 2.34 -3.71 -4.26
CA LEU A 209 3.50 -3.32 -3.48
C LEU A 209 4.59 -4.36 -3.68
N LEU A 210 5.79 -3.90 -4.00
CA LEU A 210 7.00 -4.72 -4.04
C LEU A 210 8.03 -4.17 -3.06
N PHE A 211 8.33 -4.97 -2.05
CA PHE A 211 9.43 -4.74 -1.13
C PHE A 211 10.67 -5.45 -1.65
N THR A 212 11.71 -4.69 -1.98
CA THR A 212 13.01 -5.22 -2.38
C THR A 212 13.93 -5.26 -1.17
N GLY A 213 14.41 -6.45 -0.81
CA GLY A 213 15.29 -6.64 0.34
C GLY A 213 16.71 -6.13 0.11
N ALA A 214 17.38 -5.75 1.20
CA ALA A 214 18.79 -5.39 1.21
C ALA A 214 19.65 -6.66 1.08
N GLY A 215 19.99 -7.02 -0.16
CA GLY A 215 20.79 -8.20 -0.47
C GLY A 215 20.04 -9.53 -0.40
N ALA A 216 20.73 -10.64 -0.68
CA ALA A 216 20.11 -11.95 -0.89
C ALA A 216 19.45 -12.57 0.35
N ALA A 217 19.79 -12.11 1.56
CA ALA A 217 19.26 -12.64 2.82
C ALA A 217 17.84 -12.15 3.13
N THR A 218 17.41 -11.02 2.53
CA THR A 218 16.05 -10.50 2.70
C THR A 218 15.27 -10.76 1.41
N PRO A 219 14.30 -11.69 1.41
CA PRO A 219 13.55 -12.02 0.21
C PRO A 219 12.65 -10.85 -0.21
N ASN A 220 12.47 -10.69 -1.52
CA ASN A 220 11.49 -9.77 -2.04
C ASN A 220 10.09 -10.20 -1.58
N THR A 221 9.31 -9.24 -1.10
CA THR A 221 7.93 -9.48 -0.66
C THR A 221 6.98 -8.71 -1.55
N ARG A 222 5.97 -9.40 -2.08
CA ARG A 222 4.95 -8.82 -2.95
C ARG A 222 3.60 -8.91 -2.26
N TYR A 223 2.86 -7.81 -2.27
CA TYR A 223 1.46 -7.75 -1.91
C TYR A 223 0.68 -7.13 -3.05
N ALA A 224 -0.44 -7.73 -3.46
CA ALA A 224 -1.30 -7.14 -4.47
C ALA A 224 -2.74 -7.15 -4.00
N SER A 225 -3.41 -6.01 -4.13
CA SER A 225 -4.82 -5.86 -3.83
C SER A 225 -5.62 -5.57 -5.10
N ARG A 226 -6.80 -6.18 -5.18
CA ARG A 226 -7.82 -5.84 -6.17
C ARG A 226 -9.14 -5.56 -5.47
N GLN A 227 -9.91 -4.64 -6.03
CA GLN A 227 -11.20 -4.27 -5.45
C GLN A 227 -12.23 -3.89 -6.50
N THR A 228 -13.50 -4.12 -6.14
CA THR A 228 -14.66 -3.72 -6.93
C THR A 228 -15.48 -2.63 -6.21
N PRO A 229 -16.41 -1.94 -6.90
CA PRO A 229 -17.32 -0.98 -6.27
C PRO A 229 -18.22 -1.61 -5.22
N GLU A 230 -18.61 -2.88 -5.41
CA GLU A 230 -19.42 -3.66 -4.48
C GLU A 230 -18.69 -4.00 -3.17
N GLY A 231 -17.41 -3.65 -3.08
CA GLY A 231 -16.60 -3.80 -1.88
C GLY A 231 -15.96 -5.17 -1.73
N LEU A 232 -15.99 -6.01 -2.77
CA LEU A 232 -15.16 -7.21 -2.81
C LEU A 232 -13.70 -6.81 -2.72
N GLY A 233 -12.94 -7.53 -1.89
CA GLY A 233 -11.51 -7.36 -1.72
C GLY A 233 -10.77 -8.62 -2.10
N GLU A 234 -9.58 -8.44 -2.66
CA GLU A 234 -8.59 -9.49 -2.88
C GLU A 234 -7.24 -9.05 -2.29
N MET A 235 -6.51 -10.02 -1.74
CA MET A 235 -5.11 -9.88 -1.35
C MET A 235 -4.32 -11.10 -1.80
N ALA A 236 -3.28 -10.87 -2.59
CA ALA A 236 -2.29 -11.85 -2.96
C ALA A 236 -0.98 -11.55 -2.23
N PHE A 237 -0.38 -12.57 -1.61
CA PHE A 237 0.89 -12.43 -0.88
C PHE A 237 1.62 -13.77 -0.78
N ARG A 238 2.91 -13.71 -0.47
CA ARG A 238 3.77 -14.89 -0.31
C ARG A 238 4.28 -15.02 1.12
N LEU A 239 4.23 -16.23 1.66
CA LEU A 239 4.82 -16.58 2.95
C LEU A 239 5.95 -17.59 2.74
N PRO A 240 7.22 -17.19 2.82
CA PRO A 240 8.33 -18.13 2.84
C PRO A 240 8.48 -18.78 4.23
N ASN A 241 9.24 -19.86 4.30
CA ASN A 241 9.70 -20.49 5.55
C ASN A 241 8.55 -20.88 6.51
N THR A 242 7.45 -21.39 5.96
CA THR A 242 6.28 -21.80 6.75
C THR A 242 6.26 -23.31 6.95
N ASP A 243 6.05 -23.79 8.18
CA ASP A 243 5.80 -25.21 8.45
C ASP A 243 4.28 -25.47 8.42
N LEU A 244 3.77 -25.74 7.22
CA LEU A 244 2.35 -26.06 6.97
C LEU A 244 2.13 -27.57 6.95
N ILE A 245 3.07 -28.32 6.36
CA ILE A 245 2.96 -29.77 6.18
C ILE A 245 4.07 -30.45 6.99
N PRO A 246 3.72 -31.43 7.85
CA PRO A 246 4.73 -32.19 8.55
C PRO A 246 5.63 -32.97 7.57
N GLY A 247 6.92 -32.64 7.54
CA GLY A 247 7.91 -33.36 6.73
C GLY A 247 9.35 -32.86 6.92
N GLY A 248 9.52 -31.66 7.48
CA GLY A 248 10.79 -31.10 7.91
C GLY A 248 11.41 -30.12 6.93
N LEU A 249 10.79 -29.91 5.76
CA LEU A 249 11.13 -28.84 4.84
C LEU A 249 10.12 -27.70 4.98
N LEU A 250 10.60 -26.47 5.12
CA LEU A 250 9.69 -25.33 5.21
C LEU A 250 9.10 -24.98 3.85
N GLU A 251 7.79 -24.76 3.81
CA GLU A 251 7.07 -24.36 2.62
C GLU A 251 7.27 -22.88 2.26
N THR A 252 7.19 -22.62 0.95
CA THR A 252 6.87 -21.30 0.42
C THR A 252 5.44 -21.30 -0.12
N LEU A 253 4.58 -20.48 0.48
CA LEU A 253 3.15 -20.42 0.19
C LEU A 253 2.84 -19.21 -0.70
N ASP A 254 2.12 -19.42 -1.78
CA ASP A 254 1.51 -18.38 -2.61
C ASP A 254 0.02 -18.33 -2.30
N ILE A 255 -0.45 -17.26 -1.66
CA ILE A 255 -1.80 -17.16 -1.12
C ILE A 255 -2.58 -16.10 -1.89
N LEU A 256 -3.78 -16.46 -2.34
CA LEU A 256 -4.77 -15.58 -2.91
C LEU A 256 -6.05 -15.63 -2.06
N ALA A 257 -6.28 -14.61 -1.25
CA ALA A 257 -7.47 -14.49 -0.42
C ALA A 257 -8.45 -13.48 -1.02
N ARG A 258 -9.73 -13.82 -1.03
CA ARG A 258 -10.83 -12.96 -1.50
C ARG A 258 -11.93 -12.93 -0.45
N TRP A 259 -12.56 -11.79 -0.28
CA TRP A 259 -13.63 -11.64 0.70
C TRP A 259 -14.70 -10.65 0.24
N THR A 260 -15.88 -10.83 0.82
CA THR A 260 -17.01 -9.93 0.70
C THR A 260 -16.97 -8.87 1.83
N PRO A 261 -17.69 -7.75 1.70
CA PRO A 261 -17.71 -6.70 2.73
C PRO A 261 -18.15 -7.16 4.11
N ASP A 262 -19.05 -8.15 4.18
CA ASP A 262 -19.54 -8.76 5.43
C ASP A 262 -18.52 -9.72 6.08
N GLY A 263 -17.37 -9.97 5.44
CA GLY A 263 -16.25 -10.72 5.99
C GLY A 263 -16.25 -12.22 5.72
N ARG A 264 -17.20 -12.74 4.92
CA ARG A 264 -17.08 -14.08 4.35
C ARG A 264 -15.96 -14.08 3.32
N GLY A 265 -15.27 -15.21 3.16
CA GLY A 265 -14.22 -15.28 2.15
C GLY A 265 -13.89 -16.67 1.69
N VAL A 266 -13.01 -16.68 0.69
CA VAL A 266 -12.40 -17.85 0.10
C VAL A 266 -10.92 -17.54 -0.12
N LEU A 267 -10.05 -18.51 0.13
CA LEU A 267 -8.67 -18.41 -0.27
C LEU A 267 -8.23 -19.67 -1.01
N VAL A 268 -7.30 -19.47 -1.93
CA VAL A 268 -6.53 -20.53 -2.57
C VAL A 268 -5.07 -20.32 -2.22
N LEU A 269 -4.40 -21.38 -1.78
CA LEU A 269 -2.99 -21.40 -1.45
C LEU A 269 -2.30 -22.46 -2.32
N ASN A 270 -1.19 -22.09 -2.96
CA ASN A 270 -0.33 -23.00 -3.70
C ASN A 270 1.02 -23.13 -3.00
N ILE A 271 1.54 -24.34 -2.89
CA ILE A 271 2.83 -24.62 -2.28
C ILE A 271 3.89 -24.60 -3.38
N LEU A 272 4.77 -23.59 -3.36
CA LEU A 272 5.80 -23.38 -4.38
C LEU A 272 7.08 -24.16 -4.11
N ASP A 273 7.35 -24.44 -2.85
CA ASP A 273 8.53 -25.18 -2.36
C ASP A 273 8.20 -25.83 -1.00
N GLY A 274 9.01 -26.79 -0.54
CA GLY A 274 8.80 -27.52 0.72
C GLY A 274 8.26 -28.94 0.53
N ASP A 275 7.62 -29.49 1.58
CA ASP A 275 7.30 -30.92 1.67
C ASP A 275 6.24 -31.39 0.67
N ALA A 276 5.29 -30.52 0.29
CA ALA A 276 4.29 -30.82 -0.75
C ALA A 276 4.29 -29.80 -1.87
N LYS A 277 5.47 -29.53 -2.45
CA LYS A 277 5.60 -28.69 -3.64
C LYS A 277 4.60 -29.08 -4.75
N GLY A 278 3.87 -28.10 -5.26
CA GLY A 278 2.82 -28.26 -6.27
C GLY A 278 1.44 -28.58 -5.70
N ALA A 279 1.33 -28.78 -4.38
CA ALA A 279 0.05 -28.98 -3.73
C ALA A 279 -0.74 -27.67 -3.59
N GLN A 280 -2.06 -27.82 -3.48
CA GLN A 280 -3.02 -26.73 -3.42
C GLN A 280 -4.02 -26.95 -2.29
N TYR A 281 -4.29 -25.86 -1.57
CA TYR A 281 -5.29 -25.76 -0.52
C TYR A 281 -6.35 -24.74 -0.91
N THR A 282 -7.61 -25.03 -0.65
CA THR A 282 -8.70 -24.06 -0.72
C THR A 282 -9.46 -24.09 0.59
N GLU A 283 -9.81 -22.92 1.12
CA GLU A 283 -10.76 -22.84 2.24
C GLU A 283 -11.73 -21.68 2.07
N CYS A 284 -12.88 -21.81 2.72
CA CYS A 284 -13.87 -20.76 2.84
C CYS A 284 -14.22 -20.53 4.30
N TRP A 285 -14.56 -19.29 4.64
CA TRP A 285 -14.93 -18.91 6.00
C TRP A 285 -16.17 -18.02 6.07
N ASP A 286 -16.84 -18.07 7.22
CA ASP A 286 -18.02 -17.26 7.52
C ASP A 286 -17.67 -15.86 8.06
N THR A 287 -18.69 -15.05 8.37
CA THR A 287 -18.52 -13.68 8.91
C THR A 287 -17.80 -13.63 10.26
N ARG A 288 -17.64 -14.76 10.95
CA ARG A 288 -16.91 -14.92 12.21
C ARG A 288 -15.54 -15.57 12.01
N THR A 289 -15.05 -15.56 10.77
CA THR A 289 -13.78 -16.18 10.34
C THR A 289 -13.67 -17.67 10.66
N ARG A 290 -14.80 -18.38 10.79
CA ARG A 290 -14.80 -19.84 11.00
C ARG A 290 -14.77 -20.57 9.68
N ILE A 291 -13.95 -21.61 9.58
CA ILE A 291 -13.83 -22.42 8.38
C ILE A 291 -15.13 -23.19 8.14
N THR A 292 -15.72 -23.03 6.96
CA THR A 292 -16.96 -23.70 6.55
C THR A 292 -16.76 -24.72 5.43
N PHE A 293 -15.62 -24.62 4.73
CA PHE A 293 -15.19 -25.55 3.69
C PHE A 293 -13.68 -25.55 3.62
N MET A 294 -13.09 -26.72 3.37
CA MET A 294 -11.67 -26.86 3.07
C MET A 294 -11.44 -28.01 2.08
N GLN A 295 -10.44 -27.87 1.22
CA GLN A 295 -10.02 -28.87 0.25
C GLN A 295 -8.50 -28.87 0.15
N ARG A 296 -7.90 -30.05 0.24
CA ARG A 296 -6.46 -30.31 0.16
C ARG A 296 -6.21 -31.36 -0.90
N ASN A 297 -5.48 -31.03 -1.96
CA ASN A 297 -5.22 -32.00 -3.03
C ASN A 297 -4.14 -33.05 -2.67
N TRP A 298 -3.46 -32.89 -1.53
CA TRP A 298 -2.44 -33.81 -1.03
C TRP A 298 -2.93 -34.73 0.10
N ASP A 299 -4.12 -34.48 0.66
CA ASP A 299 -4.73 -35.32 1.69
C ASP A 299 -5.60 -36.38 1.01
N PHE A 300 -5.09 -37.60 0.88
CA PHE A 300 -5.80 -38.70 0.22
C PHE A 300 -6.88 -39.34 1.09
N ILE A 301 -6.94 -39.02 2.39
CA ILE A 301 -7.89 -39.60 3.35
C ILE A 301 -9.10 -38.69 3.49
N THR A 302 -8.85 -37.39 3.66
CA THR A 302 -9.85 -36.33 3.84
C THR A 302 -9.58 -35.17 2.89
N PRO A 303 -9.64 -35.40 1.56
CA PRO A 303 -9.31 -34.38 0.57
C PRO A 303 -10.27 -33.18 0.61
N THR A 304 -11.46 -33.34 1.19
CA THR A 304 -12.48 -32.30 1.25
C THR A 304 -13.31 -32.43 2.53
N GLU A 305 -13.53 -31.32 3.22
CA GLU A 305 -14.37 -31.21 4.41
C GLU A 305 -15.29 -29.98 4.31
N GLY A 306 -16.48 -30.07 4.91
CA GLY A 306 -17.47 -28.98 4.88
C GLY A 306 -18.29 -28.90 3.59
N ASP A 307 -18.97 -27.76 3.38
CA ASP A 307 -19.87 -27.56 2.24
C ASP A 307 -19.39 -26.40 1.36
N ARG A 308 -18.97 -26.71 0.14
CA ARG A 308 -18.47 -25.73 -0.84
C ARG A 308 -19.48 -24.62 -1.14
N ARG A 309 -20.79 -24.86 -0.97
CA ARG A 309 -21.82 -23.84 -1.18
C ARG A 309 -21.77 -22.71 -0.15
N THR A 310 -21.00 -22.88 0.92
CA THR A 310 -20.76 -21.83 1.93
C THR A 310 -19.75 -20.78 1.47
N CYS A 311 -18.96 -21.07 0.44
CA CYS A 311 -18.04 -20.12 -0.15
C CYS A 311 -18.80 -18.92 -0.74
N PRO A 312 -18.38 -17.67 -0.47
CA PRO A 312 -19.04 -16.52 -1.06
C PRO A 312 -18.75 -16.44 -2.56
N ASP A 313 -19.67 -15.83 -3.30
CA ASP A 313 -19.44 -15.46 -4.70
C ASP A 313 -18.49 -14.25 -4.76
N VAL A 314 -17.33 -14.48 -5.35
CA VAL A 314 -16.27 -13.48 -5.58
C VAL A 314 -15.89 -13.40 -7.06
N SER A 315 -16.75 -13.93 -7.96
CA SER A 315 -16.47 -14.04 -9.40
C SER A 315 -16.27 -12.71 -10.11
N ALA A 316 -16.77 -11.59 -9.56
CA ALA A 316 -16.50 -10.26 -10.10
C ALA A 316 -15.02 -9.83 -10.02
N LEU A 317 -14.20 -10.57 -9.26
CA LEU A 317 -12.75 -10.40 -9.21
C LEU A 317 -12.02 -11.29 -10.23
N ASP A 318 -12.70 -12.21 -10.93
CA ASP A 318 -12.01 -13.06 -11.90
C ASP A 318 -11.48 -12.23 -13.08
N PRO A 319 -10.32 -12.61 -13.65
CA PRO A 319 -9.84 -11.99 -14.87
C PRO A 319 -10.94 -12.05 -15.93
N LYS A 320 -11.28 -10.91 -16.53
CA LYS A 320 -12.15 -10.91 -17.71
C LYS A 320 -11.38 -11.58 -18.86
N PRO A 321 -12.02 -12.48 -19.62
CA PRO A 321 -11.40 -13.14 -20.77
C PRO A 321 -10.99 -12.13 -21.85
#